data_AF-A0A7H4P9U1-F1
#
_entry.id   AF-A0A7H4P9U1-F1
#
_cell.length_a   1.000
_cell.length_b   1.000
_cell.length_c   1.000
_cell.angle_alpha   90.00
_cell.angle_beta   90.00
_cell.angle_gamma   90.00
#
_symmetry.space_group_name_H-M   'P 1'
#
loop_
_entity.id
_entity.type
_entity.pdbx_description
1 polymer ?
#
loop_
_entity_poly.entity_id
_entity_poly.type
_entity_poly.pdbx_seq_one_letter_code
_entity_poly.pdbx_strand_id
1 'polypeptide(L)'
;MLQRSETTAVFQLESRGMKDLIKRLQPDCFEDMIALVALFRPGPLQSGMVDNFIDRKHGREEISYPDVQWQHECLKPVLEPTYGIILYQEQVMQIAQSFPAIPSAARICCVVRWARKSRRRWLSSAAPLKKGRGSAV
;
A
#
# COMPACT_ATOMS: atom_id res chain seq x y z
N MET A 1 21.70 -9.91 -5.38
CA MET A 1 21.16 -10.06 -6.74
C MET A 1 19.89 -9.20 -6.93
N LEU A 2 18.80 -9.48 -6.20
CA LEU A 2 17.52 -8.74 -6.34
C LEU A 2 17.63 -7.24 -6.02
N GLN A 3 18.25 -6.87 -4.91
CA GLN A 3 18.46 -5.46 -4.50
C GLN A 3 19.32 -4.65 -5.48
N ARG A 4 20.12 -5.32 -6.32
CA ARG A 4 20.94 -4.70 -7.38
C ARG A 4 20.18 -4.52 -8.70
N SER A 5 18.89 -4.89 -8.74
CA SER A 5 18.03 -4.86 -9.94
C SER A 5 18.54 -5.74 -11.10
N GLU A 6 19.36 -6.76 -10.80
CA GLU A 6 19.88 -7.73 -11.76
C GLU A 6 18.85 -8.84 -12.02
N THR A 7 17.63 -8.47 -12.44
CA THR A 7 16.50 -9.39 -12.65
C THR A 7 16.29 -9.78 -14.11
N THR A 8 17.32 -9.65 -14.95
CA THR A 8 17.28 -10.14 -16.33
C THR A 8 17.16 -11.67 -16.30
N ALA A 9 16.20 -12.26 -17.01
CA ALA A 9 15.82 -13.68 -16.97
C ALA A 9 15.06 -14.14 -15.70
N VAL A 10 14.57 -13.22 -14.86
CA VAL A 10 13.70 -13.56 -13.72
C VAL A 10 12.25 -13.31 -14.09
N PHE A 11 11.47 -14.39 -14.16
CA PHE A 11 10.04 -14.36 -14.51
C PHE A 11 9.29 -13.25 -13.76
N GLN A 12 8.48 -12.46 -14.48
CA GLN A 12 7.72 -11.29 -14.01
C GLN A 12 8.53 -10.03 -13.60
N LEU A 13 9.84 -10.13 -13.37
CA LEU A 13 10.65 -9.02 -12.84
C LEU A 13 11.55 -8.33 -13.87
N GLU A 14 11.36 -8.60 -15.16
CA GLU A 14 12.26 -8.14 -16.23
C GLU A 14 11.98 -6.72 -16.71
N SER A 15 10.75 -6.25 -16.52
CA SER A 15 10.31 -4.95 -17.08
C SER A 15 11.07 -3.79 -16.44
N ARG A 16 11.32 -2.73 -17.22
CA ARG A 16 12.03 -1.52 -16.74
C ARG A 16 11.34 -0.90 -15.51
N GLY A 17 10.02 -0.73 -15.57
CA GLY A 17 9.26 -0.18 -14.45
C GLY A 17 9.35 -1.04 -13.18
N MET A 18 9.39 -2.38 -13.32
CA MET A 18 9.57 -3.26 -12.18
C MET A 18 10.98 -3.16 -11.61
N LYS A 19 12.02 -3.07 -12.45
CA LYS A 19 13.41 -2.87 -12.01
C LYS A 19 13.58 -1.57 -11.22
N ASP A 20 12.93 -0.49 -11.67
CA ASP A 20 12.90 0.79 -10.96
C ASP A 20 12.19 0.66 -9.61
N LEU A 21 11.05 -0.05 -9.58
CA LEU A 21 10.30 -0.30 -8.35
C LEU A 21 11.11 -1.12 -7.34
N ILE A 22 11.77 -2.20 -7.78
CA ILE A 22 12.66 -3.02 -6.95
C ILE A 22 13.80 -2.17 -6.39
N LYS A 23 14.38 -1.30 -7.21
CA LYS A 23 15.47 -0.41 -6.78
C LYS A 23 15.02 0.53 -5.65
N ARG A 24 13.79 1.05 -5.74
CA ARG A 24 13.22 1.95 -4.73
C ARG A 24 12.76 1.20 -3.48
N LEU A 25 12.19 0.00 -3.63
CA LEU A 25 11.64 -0.77 -2.52
C LEU A 25 12.71 -1.53 -1.72
N GLN A 26 13.78 -1.97 -2.38
CA GLN A 26 14.85 -2.78 -1.78
C GLN A 26 14.28 -4.00 -1.02
N PRO A 27 13.58 -4.94 -1.69
CA PRO A 27 12.98 -6.10 -1.01
C PRO A 27 14.06 -6.93 -0.31
N ASP A 28 13.83 -7.26 0.96
CA ASP A 28 14.72 -8.04 1.83
C ASP A 28 14.05 -9.31 2.37
N CYS A 29 12.72 -9.40 2.33
CA CYS A 29 11.93 -10.58 2.68
C CYS A 29 11.07 -11.10 1.51
N PHE A 30 10.47 -12.28 1.69
CA PHE A 30 9.61 -12.89 0.68
C PHE A 30 8.29 -12.12 0.51
N GLU A 31 7.76 -11.58 1.61
CA GLU A 31 6.53 -10.80 1.68
C GLU A 31 6.61 -9.56 0.76
N ASP A 32 7.76 -8.89 0.73
CA ASP A 32 7.99 -7.75 -0.16
C ASP A 32 7.96 -8.15 -1.65
N MET A 33 8.39 -9.37 -1.99
CA MET A 33 8.30 -9.86 -3.38
C MET A 33 6.84 -10.04 -3.80
N ILE A 34 5.99 -10.55 -2.90
CA ILE A 34 4.56 -10.65 -3.15
C ILE A 34 3.94 -9.25 -3.27
N ALA A 35 4.34 -8.32 -2.39
CA ALA A 35 3.87 -6.93 -2.41
C ALA A 35 4.25 -6.22 -3.71
N LEU A 36 5.46 -6.42 -4.26
CA LEU A 36 5.89 -5.86 -5.54
C LEU A 36 4.93 -6.18 -6.68
N VAL A 37 4.54 -7.46 -6.80
CA VAL A 37 3.62 -7.91 -7.86
C VAL A 37 2.21 -7.33 -7.67
N ALA A 38 1.77 -7.17 -6.41
CA ALA A 38 0.48 -6.54 -6.11
C ALA A 38 0.48 -5.03 -6.41
N LEU A 39 1.59 -4.35 -6.13
CA LEU A 39 1.78 -2.90 -6.29
C LEU A 39 2.04 -2.49 -7.75
N PHE A 40 2.61 -3.35 -8.58
CA PHE A 40 2.87 -3.09 -10.00
C PHE A 40 1.59 -3.20 -10.86
N ARG A 41 0.55 -2.47 -10.45
CA ARG A 41 -0.74 -2.34 -11.14
C ARG A 41 -1.05 -0.86 -11.33
N PRO A 42 -1.76 -0.46 -12.40
CA PRO A 42 -2.01 0.94 -12.70
C PRO A 42 -2.78 1.69 -11.59
N GLY A 43 -3.67 1.01 -10.85
CA GLY A 43 -4.41 1.61 -9.74
C GLY A 43 -3.51 2.05 -8.57
N PRO A 44 -2.75 1.13 -7.94
CA PRO A 44 -1.78 1.48 -6.89
C PRO A 44 -0.74 2.51 -7.33
N LEU A 45 -0.19 2.39 -8.54
CA LEU A 45 0.81 3.32 -9.07
C LEU A 45 0.29 4.76 -9.19
N GLN A 46 -0.96 4.96 -9.60
CA GLN A 46 -1.55 6.29 -9.75
C GLN A 46 -2.04 6.92 -8.44
N SER A 47 -2.24 6.10 -7.40
CA SER A 47 -2.81 6.56 -6.13
C SER A 47 -1.76 6.96 -5.08
N GLY A 48 -0.47 6.90 -5.40
CA GLY A 48 0.63 7.15 -4.45
C GLY A 48 0.80 6.04 -3.40
N MET A 49 0.02 4.96 -3.49
CA MET A 49 0.07 3.83 -2.55
C MET A 49 1.45 3.16 -2.53
N VAL A 50 2.09 3.09 -3.69
CA VAL A 50 3.42 2.54 -3.85
C VAL A 50 4.45 3.35 -3.06
N ASP A 51 4.34 4.68 -3.12
CA ASP A 51 5.27 5.58 -2.44
C ASP A 51 5.13 5.44 -0.92
N ASN A 52 3.90 5.41 -0.40
CA ASN A 52 3.64 5.20 1.04
C ASN A 52 4.17 3.85 1.52
N PHE A 53 4.03 2.78 0.73
CA PHE A 53 4.56 1.46 1.09
C PHE A 53 6.08 1.51 1.23
N ILE A 54 6.76 2.15 0.28
CA ILE A 54 8.21 2.32 0.29
C ILE A 54 8.63 3.23 1.45
N ASP A 55 7.90 4.31 1.72
CA ASP A 55 8.22 5.27 2.77
C ASP A 55 8.04 4.68 4.17
N ARG A 56 6.95 3.94 4.41
CA ARG A 56 6.74 3.21 5.67
C ARG A 56 7.76 2.11 5.88
N LYS A 57 8.08 1.34 4.83
CA LYS A 57 9.15 0.32 4.88
C LYS A 57 10.49 0.92 5.32
N HIS A 58 10.87 2.05 4.75
CA HIS A 58 12.15 2.70 5.06
C HIS A 58 12.09 3.62 6.30
N GLY A 59 10.97 3.66 7.03
CA GLY A 59 10.80 4.50 8.21
C GLY A 59 10.74 6.01 7.92
N ARG A 60 10.46 6.41 6.68
CA ARG A 60 10.24 7.83 6.31
C ARG A 60 8.83 8.31 6.68
N GLU A 61 7.88 7.38 6.80
CA GLU A 61 6.53 7.61 7.29
C GLU A 61 6.24 6.68 8.48
N GLU A 62 5.50 7.17 9.47
CA GLU A 62 5.09 6.37 10.62
C GLU A 62 4.06 5.30 10.22
N ILE A 63 4.27 4.07 10.70
CA ILE A 63 3.41 2.94 10.37
C ILE A 63 2.07 3.08 11.10
N SER A 64 0.99 3.18 10.33
CA SER A 64 -0.39 3.23 10.84
C SER A 64 -1.20 2.06 10.32
N TYR A 65 -2.11 1.52 11.12
CA TYR A 65 -2.86 0.30 10.80
C TYR A 65 -4.37 0.57 10.60
N PRO A 66 -4.84 0.99 9.41
CA PRO A 66 -4.10 1.38 8.20
C PRO A 66 -3.85 2.90 8.06
N ASP A 67 -4.55 3.70 8.87
CA ASP A 67 -4.57 5.16 8.80
C ASP A 67 -4.46 5.74 10.21
N VAL A 68 -3.84 6.92 10.35
CA VAL A 68 -3.58 7.57 11.64
C VAL A 68 -4.86 7.77 12.44
N GLN A 69 -5.97 8.12 11.77
CA GLN A 69 -7.25 8.42 12.44
C GLN A 69 -8.14 7.21 12.64
N TRP A 70 -8.02 6.22 11.77
CA TRP A 70 -8.89 5.04 11.75
C TRP A 70 -8.06 3.78 11.93
N GLN A 71 -7.31 3.71 13.03
CA GLN A 71 -6.52 2.54 13.40
C GLN A 71 -7.14 1.78 14.57
N HIS A 72 -6.91 0.47 14.60
CA HIS A 72 -7.38 -0.41 15.66
C HIS A 72 -6.33 -1.49 15.93
N GLU A 73 -6.10 -1.85 17.20
CA GLU A 73 -5.04 -2.79 17.60
C GLU A 73 -5.20 -4.18 16.96
N CYS A 74 -6.44 -4.65 16.79
CA CYS A 74 -6.74 -5.91 16.10
C CYS A 74 -6.27 -5.97 14.64
N LEU A 75 -5.99 -4.83 14.01
CA LEU A 75 -5.52 -4.76 12.62
C LEU A 75 -4.00 -4.92 12.52
N LYS A 76 -3.28 -4.66 13.62
CA LYS A 76 -1.82 -4.79 13.68
C LYS A 76 -1.33 -6.16 13.21
N PRO A 77 -1.80 -7.31 13.74
CA PRO A 77 -1.29 -8.62 13.30
C PRO A 77 -1.62 -8.95 11.84
N VAL A 78 -2.67 -8.35 11.27
CA VAL A 78 -3.10 -8.61 9.87
C VAL A 78 -2.32 -7.75 8.87
N LEU A 79 -1.96 -6.54 9.26
CA LEU A 79 -1.37 -5.53 8.38
C LEU A 79 0.11 -5.26 8.65
N GLU A 80 0.69 -5.85 9.71
CA GLU A 80 2.12 -5.78 10.02
C GLU A 80 3.01 -6.23 8.84
N PRO A 81 2.74 -7.35 8.14
CA PRO A 81 3.54 -7.76 6.99
C PRO A 81 3.50 -6.80 5.80
N THR A 82 2.52 -5.88 5.77
CA THR A 82 2.32 -4.92 4.68
C THR A 82 2.49 -3.48 5.14
N TYR A 83 3.21 -3.26 6.24
CA TYR A 83 3.50 -1.94 6.82
C TYR A 83 2.22 -1.09 7.02
N GLY A 84 1.13 -1.74 7.44
CA GLY A 84 -0.15 -1.08 7.67
C GLY A 84 -0.99 -0.83 6.43
N ILE A 85 -0.57 -1.23 5.23
CA ILE A 85 -1.31 -0.99 3.99
C ILE A 85 -2.13 -2.23 3.62
N ILE A 86 -3.43 -2.05 3.37
CA ILE A 86 -4.29 -3.15 2.89
C ILE A 86 -3.97 -3.41 1.41
N LEU A 87 -3.29 -4.54 1.15
CA LEU A 87 -2.89 -4.96 -0.20
C LEU A 87 -3.62 -6.22 -0.67
N TYR A 88 -3.90 -7.15 0.23
CA TYR A 88 -4.42 -8.47 -0.12
C TYR A 88 -5.91 -8.61 0.21
N GLN A 89 -6.61 -9.48 -0.53
CA GLN A 89 -8.03 -9.74 -0.27
C GLN A 89 -8.22 -10.53 1.03
N GLU A 90 -7.27 -11.40 1.35
CA GLU A 90 -7.22 -12.19 2.57
C GLU A 90 -7.21 -11.29 3.81
N GLN A 91 -6.47 -10.17 3.75
CA GLN A 91 -6.47 -9.17 4.82
C GLN A 91 -7.87 -8.59 5.04
N VAL A 92 -8.60 -8.27 3.97
CA VAL A 92 -9.99 -7.78 4.06
C VAL A 92 -10.89 -8.82 4.74
N MET A 93 -10.69 -10.10 4.45
CA MET A 93 -11.46 -11.19 5.08
C MET A 93 -11.12 -11.35 6.56
N GLN A 94 -9.84 -11.30 6.94
CA GLN A 94 -9.42 -11.41 8.35
C GLN A 94 -9.89 -10.21 9.18
N ILE A 95 -9.82 -9.01 8.62
CA ILE A 95 -10.37 -7.80 9.25
C ILE A 95 -11.89 -7.97 9.44
N ALA A 96 -12.60 -8.43 8.42
CA ALA A 96 -14.02 -8.71 8.50
C ALA A 96 -14.36 -9.73 9.61
N GLN A 97 -13.56 -10.78 9.80
CA GLN A 97 -13.78 -11.76 10.87
C GLN A 97 -13.55 -11.19 12.27
N SER A 98 -12.65 -10.21 12.40
CA SER A 98 -12.32 -9.57 13.67
C SER A 98 -13.46 -8.69 14.22
N PHE A 99 -14.46 -8.34 13.39
CA PHE A 99 -15.63 -7.56 13.80
C PHE A 99 -16.91 -8.42 13.81
N PRO A 100 -17.18 -9.18 14.89
CA PRO A 100 -18.33 -10.07 14.96
C PRO A 100 -19.68 -9.33 15.00
N ALA A 101 -19.68 -8.05 15.39
CA ALA A 101 -20.88 -7.22 15.56
C ALA A 101 -21.68 -6.95 14.27
N ILE A 102 -21.09 -7.20 13.09
CA ILE A 102 -21.74 -6.98 11.79
C ILE A 102 -22.22 -8.35 11.25
N PRO A 103 -23.38 -8.45 10.56
CA PRO A 103 -23.81 -9.69 9.90
C PRO A 103 -22.79 -10.20 8.86
N SER A 104 -22.61 -11.52 8.77
CA SER A 104 -21.58 -12.17 7.91
C SER A 104 -21.66 -11.72 6.44
N ALA A 105 -22.86 -11.55 5.88
CA ALA A 105 -23.06 -11.10 4.51
C ALA A 105 -22.65 -9.64 4.27
N ALA A 106 -22.73 -8.78 5.28
CA ALA A 106 -22.42 -7.35 5.17
C ALA A 106 -20.96 -7.00 5.55
N ARG A 107 -20.28 -7.88 6.31
CA ARG A 107 -18.94 -7.61 6.87
C ARG A 107 -17.91 -7.20 5.84
N ILE A 108 -17.73 -7.99 4.78
CA ILE A 108 -16.72 -7.71 3.73
C ILE A 108 -17.06 -6.40 3.03
N CYS A 109 -18.34 -6.16 2.71
CA CYS A 109 -18.77 -4.93 2.05
C CYS A 109 -18.51 -3.69 2.94
N CYS A 110 -18.77 -3.78 4.24
CA CYS A 110 -18.46 -2.74 5.22
C CYS A 110 -16.97 -2.46 5.30
N VAL A 111 -16.11 -3.48 5.37
CA VAL A 111 -14.65 -3.32 5.41
C VAL A 111 -14.13 -2.69 4.12
N VAL A 112 -14.60 -3.14 2.95
CA VAL A 112 -14.20 -2.56 1.66
C VAL A 112 -14.66 -1.10 1.55
N ARG A 113 -15.88 -0.78 1.98
CA ARG A 113 -16.40 0.59 1.96
C ARG A 113 -15.64 1.50 2.92
N TRP A 114 -15.30 1.00 4.11
CA TRP A 114 -14.45 1.68 5.08
C TRP A 114 -13.04 1.91 4.52
N ALA A 115 -12.39 0.87 3.97
CA ALA A 115 -11.08 0.98 3.35
C ALA A 115 -11.07 1.98 2.18
N ARG A 116 -12.13 2.02 1.37
CA ARG A 116 -12.32 3.04 0.31
C ARG A 116 -12.53 4.44 0.87
N LYS A 117 -13.21 4.59 2.02
CA LYS A 117 -13.41 5.89 2.69
C LYS A 117 -12.08 6.42 3.23
N SER A 118 -11.28 5.58 3.89
CA SER A 118 -9.91 5.92 4.28
C SER A 118 -9.12 6.32 3.04
N ARG A 119 -9.11 5.49 1.97
CA ARG A 119 -8.38 5.75 0.71
C ARG A 119 -8.82 7.01 -0.06
N ARG A 120 -10.09 7.43 -0.01
CA ARG A 120 -10.52 8.70 -0.65
C ARG A 120 -9.81 9.91 -0.05
N ARG A 121 -9.59 9.89 1.26
CA ARG A 121 -8.83 10.96 1.92
C ARG A 121 -7.38 10.96 1.47
N TRP A 122 -6.74 9.80 1.32
CA TRP A 122 -5.40 9.68 0.73
C TRP A 122 -5.30 10.34 -0.64
N LEU A 123 -6.28 10.12 -1.53
CA LEU A 123 -6.33 10.79 -2.84
C LEU A 123 -6.53 12.31 -2.73
N SER A 124 -7.23 12.79 -1.70
CA SER A 124 -7.42 14.21 -1.44
C SER A 124 -6.24 14.88 -0.75
N SER A 125 -5.49 14.17 0.10
CA SER A 125 -4.28 14.68 0.78
C SER A 125 -2.99 14.47 -0.01
N ALA A 126 -2.97 13.54 -0.99
CA ALA A 126 -1.90 13.36 -1.97
C ALA A 126 -2.06 14.24 -3.22
N ALA A 127 -3.07 15.12 -3.27
CA ALA A 127 -3.17 16.15 -4.30
C ALA A 127 -2.00 17.14 -4.15
N PRO A 128 -1.28 17.49 -5.25
CA PRO A 128 0.08 17.99 -5.16
C PRO A 128 0.18 19.43 -4.63
N LEU A 129 1.10 19.61 -3.67
CA LEU A 129 1.91 20.82 -3.50
C LEU A 129 2.67 21.13 -4.80
N LYS A 130 2.02 21.76 -5.79
CA LYS A 130 2.67 22.53 -6.88
C LYS A 130 1.76 23.66 -7.39
N LYS A 131 1.95 24.87 -6.84
CA LYS A 131 2.45 26.06 -7.57
C LYS A 131 2.35 27.31 -6.70
N GLY A 132 3.46 27.65 -6.05
CA GLY A 132 3.83 29.04 -5.80
C GLY A 132 4.91 29.45 -6.80
N ARG A 133 4.77 30.69 -7.30
CA ARG A 133 5.70 31.50 -8.13
C ARG A 133 5.59 31.37 -9.66
N GLY A 134 5.28 32.52 -10.29
CA GLY A 134 5.40 32.75 -11.73
C GLY A 134 4.61 33.96 -12.22
N SER A 135 5.06 35.16 -11.83
CA SER A 135 4.85 36.52 -12.38
C SER A 135 3.57 36.87 -13.13
N ALA A 136 2.89 37.90 -12.60
CA ALA A 136 2.13 38.85 -13.39
C ALA A 136 3.00 39.43 -14.52
N VAL A 137 2.41 39.47 -15.71
CA VAL A 137 2.69 40.41 -16.80
C VAL A 137 1.32 40.91 -17.26
#